data_AF-A0A413FRY8-F1
#
_entry.id   AF-A0A413FRY8-F1
#
_cell.length_a   1.000
_cell.length_b   1.000
_cell.length_c   1.000
_cell.angle_alpha   90.00
_cell.angle_beta   90.00
_cell.angle_gamma   90.00
#
_symmetry.space_group_name_H-M   'P 1'
#
loop_
_entity.id
_entity.type
_entity.pdbx_description
1 polymer ?
#
loop_
_entity_poly.entity_id
_entity_poly.type
_entity_poly.pdbx_seq_one_letter_code
_entity_poly.pdbx_strand_id
1 'polypeptide(L)'
;MTKANDAYILKINQLTDQLTPENKSYLENLIVYVRGRTLLKNEEQVNASLYEISADILDAQQNGESAENFFSQTPKETGDELIKNFDAASPLSTIGLFLMIFAIINLFSLLTNFLHPVLEINLVHAILNASVGSLLVISIFNLITASVYAKKSYLYYISIGILWVIAIGVLVFINQKFASDFNITIQSPYDLIIIALIGTIFLLSFVLGKLGRESWIFVVYVLTLTFLGILVRVTSLGTLLRERNPVAVFSIILIIVVVGFVIPALQGLKIRKNKA
;
A
#
# COMPACT_ATOMS: atom_id res chain seq x y z
N MET A 1 2.21 -14.21 -2.84
CA MET A 1 3.06 -14.21 -4.04
C MET A 1 3.79 -15.53 -4.14
N THR A 2 3.66 -16.21 -5.27
CA THR A 2 4.42 -17.42 -5.59
C THR A 2 5.77 -17.02 -6.20
N LYS A 3 6.78 -17.90 -6.11
CA LYS A 3 8.08 -17.67 -6.77
C LYS A 3 7.94 -17.45 -8.29
N ALA A 4 6.89 -18.01 -8.90
CA ALA A 4 6.59 -17.85 -10.33
C ALA A 4 6.17 -16.41 -10.66
N ASN A 5 5.29 -15.79 -9.85
CA ASN A 5 4.87 -14.40 -10.06
C ASN A 5 6.05 -13.42 -9.99
N ASP A 6 6.93 -13.60 -9.01
CA ASP A 6 8.12 -12.74 -8.85
C ASP A 6 9.04 -12.85 -10.08
N ALA A 7 9.17 -14.05 -10.66
CA ALA A 7 9.95 -14.28 -11.86
C ALA A 7 9.35 -13.58 -13.09
N TYR A 8 8.01 -13.63 -13.27
CA TYR A 8 7.36 -12.92 -14.38
C TYR A 8 7.56 -11.40 -14.28
N ILE A 9 7.37 -10.82 -13.09
CA ILE A 9 7.54 -9.37 -12.89
C ILE A 9 8.97 -8.94 -13.25
N LEU A 10 9.97 -9.71 -12.81
CA LEU A 10 11.36 -9.41 -13.09
C LEU A 10 11.68 -9.51 -14.60
N LYS A 11 11.17 -10.55 -15.27
CA LYS A 11 11.35 -10.72 -16.72
C LYS A 11 10.65 -9.62 -17.53
N ILE A 12 9.43 -9.24 -17.16
CA ILE A 12 8.70 -8.14 -17.79
C ILE A 12 9.55 -6.87 -17.73
N ASN A 13 10.08 -6.51 -16.55
CA ASN A 13 10.92 -5.32 -16.41
C ASN A 13 12.17 -5.37 -17.31
N GLN A 14 12.83 -6.53 -17.39
CA GLN A 14 13.99 -6.73 -18.27
C GLN A 14 13.65 -6.57 -19.76
N LEU A 15 12.47 -7.03 -20.19
CA LEU A 15 12.00 -6.87 -21.57
C LEU A 15 11.65 -5.41 -21.84
N THR A 16 10.93 -4.74 -20.93
CA THR A 16 10.54 -3.34 -21.04
C THR A 16 11.74 -2.40 -21.20
N ASP A 17 12.87 -2.70 -20.55
CA ASP A 17 14.10 -1.89 -20.66
C ASP A 17 14.79 -2.01 -22.03
N GLN A 18 14.46 -3.00 -22.85
CA GLN A 18 14.99 -3.20 -24.20
C GLN A 18 14.10 -2.60 -25.29
N LEU A 19 12.93 -2.07 -24.93
CA LEU A 19 11.98 -1.52 -25.88
C LEU A 19 12.36 -0.10 -26.32
N THR A 20 12.03 0.21 -27.56
CA THR A 20 11.99 1.58 -28.08
C THR A 20 10.99 2.42 -27.28
N PRO A 21 11.15 3.76 -27.22
CA PRO A 21 10.23 4.61 -26.46
C PRO A 21 8.74 4.44 -26.82
N GLU A 22 8.45 4.21 -28.11
CA GLU A 22 7.08 3.96 -28.61
C GLU A 22 6.50 2.66 -28.05
N ASN A 23 7.20 1.54 -28.25
CA ASN A 23 6.77 0.21 -27.77
C ASN A 23 6.75 0.13 -26.23
N LYS A 24 7.68 0.83 -25.57
CA LYS A 24 7.69 0.95 -24.11
C LYS A 24 6.44 1.65 -23.60
N SER A 25 6.06 2.78 -24.21
CA SER A 25 4.82 3.49 -23.87
C SER A 25 3.58 2.62 -24.10
N TYR A 26 3.53 1.88 -25.22
CA TYR A 26 2.47 0.91 -25.48
C TYR A 26 2.34 -0.12 -24.36
N LEU A 27 3.45 -0.78 -24.01
CA LEU A 27 3.49 -1.84 -23.01
C LEU A 27 3.18 -1.33 -21.60
N GLU A 28 3.75 -0.19 -21.19
CA GLU A 28 3.51 0.39 -19.86
C GLU A 28 2.02 0.74 -19.67
N ASN A 29 1.41 1.34 -20.69
CA ASN A 29 -0.02 1.63 -20.68
C ASN A 29 -0.85 0.34 -20.58
N LEU A 30 -0.51 -0.70 -21.36
CA LEU A 30 -1.17 -2.01 -21.32
C LEU A 30 -1.08 -2.64 -19.92
N ILE A 31 0.12 -2.66 -19.32
CA ILE A 31 0.37 -3.22 -17.98
C ILE A 31 -0.49 -2.50 -16.93
N VAL A 32 -0.52 -1.17 -16.96
CA VAL A 32 -1.34 -0.37 -16.01
C VAL A 32 -2.81 -0.70 -16.20
N TYR A 33 -3.28 -0.80 -17.45
CA TYR A 33 -4.67 -1.15 -17.76
C TYR A 33 -5.05 -2.51 -17.19
N VAL A 34 -4.30 -3.54 -17.57
CA VAL A 34 -4.59 -4.93 -17.24
C VAL A 34 -4.58 -5.10 -15.74
N ARG A 35 -3.50 -4.71 -15.05
CA ARG A 35 -3.37 -4.86 -13.59
C ARG A 35 -4.46 -4.09 -12.83
N GLY A 36 -4.85 -2.92 -13.32
CA GLY A 36 -5.91 -2.12 -12.71
C GLY A 36 -7.30 -2.77 -12.82
N ARG A 37 -7.53 -3.59 -13.84
CA ARG A 37 -8.81 -4.29 -14.10
C ARG A 37 -8.86 -5.72 -13.59
N THR A 38 -7.73 -6.29 -13.16
CA THR A 38 -7.59 -7.71 -12.83
C THR A 38 -7.29 -7.99 -11.36
N LEU A 39 -7.54 -7.03 -10.46
CA LEU A 39 -7.32 -7.19 -9.00
C LEU A 39 -7.98 -8.44 -8.40
N LEU A 40 -9.11 -8.90 -8.97
CA LEU A 40 -9.86 -10.08 -8.53
C LEU A 40 -9.77 -11.26 -9.53
N LYS A 41 -8.75 -11.25 -10.38
CA LYS A 41 -8.45 -12.33 -11.33
C LYS A 41 -7.24 -13.15 -10.87
N ASN A 42 -7.01 -14.28 -11.52
CA ASN A 42 -5.84 -15.11 -11.26
C ASN A 42 -4.55 -14.34 -11.58
N GLU A 43 -3.81 -13.96 -10.53
CA GLU A 43 -2.59 -13.14 -10.62
C GLU A 43 -1.49 -13.82 -11.45
N GLU A 44 -1.37 -15.15 -11.38
CA GLU A 44 -0.37 -15.90 -12.14
C GLU A 44 -0.68 -15.87 -13.63
N GLN A 45 -1.95 -16.09 -14.00
CA GLN A 45 -2.39 -16.00 -15.39
C GLN A 45 -2.20 -14.59 -15.96
N VAL A 46 -2.54 -13.57 -15.17
CA VAL A 46 -2.33 -12.16 -15.55
C VAL A 46 -0.85 -11.87 -15.82
N ASN A 47 0.03 -12.27 -14.90
CA ASN A 47 1.47 -12.01 -15.04
C ASN A 47 2.11 -12.83 -16.16
N ALA A 48 1.68 -14.08 -16.38
CA ALA A 48 2.14 -14.92 -17.47
C ALA A 48 1.77 -14.32 -18.83
N SER A 49 0.51 -13.92 -19.02
CA SER A 49 0.08 -13.30 -20.28
C SER A 49 0.71 -11.93 -20.53
N LEU A 50 0.93 -11.12 -19.49
CA LEU A 50 1.68 -9.87 -19.64
C LEU A 50 3.14 -10.10 -20.03
N TYR A 51 3.76 -11.18 -19.52
CA TYR A 51 5.10 -11.57 -19.92
C TYR A 51 5.16 -12.03 -21.39
N GLU A 52 4.21 -12.86 -21.83
CA GLU A 52 4.09 -13.30 -23.23
C GLU A 52 3.96 -12.10 -24.18
N ILE A 53 3.02 -11.19 -23.90
CA ILE A 53 2.85 -9.98 -24.72
C ILE A 53 4.11 -9.09 -24.70
N SER A 54 4.82 -9.00 -23.58
CA SER A 54 6.08 -8.25 -23.52
C SER A 54 7.15 -8.86 -24.44
N ALA A 55 7.19 -10.20 -24.54
CA ALA A 55 8.12 -10.91 -25.42
C ALA A 55 7.73 -10.75 -26.89
N ASP A 56 6.44 -10.85 -27.21
CA ASP A 56 5.92 -10.64 -28.56
C ASP A 56 6.21 -9.22 -29.09
N ILE A 57 6.07 -8.19 -28.23
CA ILE A 57 6.44 -6.81 -28.57
C ILE A 57 7.93 -6.70 -28.91
N LEU A 58 8.79 -7.34 -28.12
CA LEU A 58 10.23 -7.29 -28.36
C LEU A 58 10.60 -8.01 -29.67
N ASP A 59 9.96 -9.13 -29.98
CA ASP A 59 10.16 -9.86 -31.24
C ASP A 59 9.70 -9.03 -32.45
N ALA A 60 8.50 -8.46 -32.39
CA ALA A 60 7.98 -7.54 -33.42
C ALA A 60 8.94 -6.35 -33.63
N GLN A 61 9.46 -5.77 -32.55
CA GLN A 61 10.44 -4.70 -32.60
C GLN A 61 11.74 -5.12 -33.29
N GLN A 62 12.24 -6.33 -33.02
CA GLN A 62 13.44 -6.87 -33.67
C GLN A 62 13.22 -7.08 -35.17
N ASN A 63 11.98 -7.33 -35.58
CA ASN A 63 11.56 -7.39 -36.97
C ASN A 63 11.25 -6.01 -37.59
N GLY A 64 11.45 -4.92 -36.85
CA GLY A 64 11.25 -3.55 -37.31
C GLY A 64 9.80 -3.04 -37.26
N GLU A 65 8.92 -3.73 -36.54
CA GLU A 65 7.51 -3.38 -36.40
C GLU A 65 7.19 -2.79 -35.01
N SER A 66 6.30 -1.79 -34.95
CA SER A 66 5.81 -1.27 -33.67
C SER A 66 4.71 -2.16 -33.10
N ALA A 67 4.52 -2.14 -31.78
CA ALA A 67 3.52 -2.94 -31.08
C ALA A 67 2.09 -2.64 -31.61
N GLU A 68 1.78 -1.38 -31.84
CA GLU A 68 0.47 -0.96 -32.34
C GLU A 68 0.20 -1.49 -33.76
N ASN A 69 1.22 -1.56 -34.61
CA ASN A 69 1.10 -2.16 -35.94
C ASN A 69 0.95 -3.69 -35.87
N PHE A 70 1.83 -4.35 -35.09
CA PHE A 70 1.85 -5.80 -34.95
C PHE A 70 0.52 -6.35 -34.41
N PHE A 71 -0.02 -5.74 -33.35
CA PHE A 71 -1.32 -6.15 -32.81
C PHE A 71 -2.51 -5.55 -33.56
N SER A 72 -2.28 -4.50 -34.36
CA SER A 72 -3.36 -3.72 -35.01
C SER A 72 -4.44 -3.27 -34.02
N GLN A 73 -4.02 -3.00 -32.79
CA GLN A 73 -4.88 -2.70 -31.64
C GLN A 73 -4.21 -1.63 -30.79
N THR A 74 -5.02 -0.84 -30.12
CA THR A 74 -4.54 0.01 -29.04
C THR A 74 -4.20 -0.83 -27.80
N PRO A 75 -3.32 -0.35 -26.89
CA PRO A 75 -3.02 -1.06 -25.65
C PRO A 75 -4.28 -1.43 -24.83
N LYS A 76 -5.32 -0.61 -24.90
CA LYS A 76 -6.59 -0.87 -24.23
C LYS A 76 -7.33 -2.04 -24.86
N GLU A 77 -7.40 -2.11 -26.18
CA GLU A 77 -8.09 -3.19 -26.91
C GLU A 77 -7.40 -4.53 -26.68
N THR A 78 -6.07 -4.58 -26.79
CA THR A 78 -5.28 -5.77 -26.41
C THR A 78 -5.54 -6.15 -24.95
N GLY A 79 -5.54 -5.18 -24.05
CA GLY A 79 -5.85 -5.42 -22.64
C GLY A 79 -7.27 -5.98 -22.41
N ASP A 80 -8.27 -5.44 -23.09
CA ASP A 80 -9.66 -5.92 -23.02
C ASP A 80 -9.79 -7.37 -23.51
N GLU A 81 -9.01 -7.78 -24.51
CA GLU A 81 -8.97 -9.16 -24.99
C GLU A 81 -8.29 -10.11 -24.00
N LEU A 82 -7.14 -9.71 -23.44
CA LEU A 82 -6.44 -10.51 -22.42
C LEU A 82 -7.35 -10.76 -21.21
N ILE A 83 -8.02 -9.72 -20.70
CA ILE A 83 -8.82 -9.79 -19.48
C ILE A 83 -10.00 -10.77 -19.60
N LYS A 84 -10.59 -10.91 -20.80
CA LYS A 84 -11.72 -11.82 -21.05
C LYS A 84 -11.36 -13.29 -20.78
N ASN A 85 -10.09 -13.64 -20.97
CA ASN A 85 -9.61 -15.01 -20.84
C ASN A 85 -9.14 -15.36 -19.42
N PHE A 86 -9.12 -14.37 -18.50
CA PHE A 86 -8.64 -14.60 -17.15
C PHE A 86 -9.70 -15.18 -16.22
N ASP A 87 -9.32 -16.24 -15.52
CA ASP A 87 -10.13 -16.84 -14.48
C ASP A 87 -10.23 -15.92 -13.25
N ALA A 88 -11.30 -16.10 -12.48
CA ALA A 88 -11.44 -15.44 -11.19
C ALA A 88 -10.30 -15.85 -10.24
N ALA A 89 -9.90 -14.93 -9.36
CA ALA A 89 -9.02 -15.25 -8.26
C ALA A 89 -9.65 -16.35 -7.38
N SER A 90 -8.81 -17.18 -6.76
CA SER A 90 -9.30 -18.13 -5.76
C SER A 90 -9.98 -17.39 -4.59
N PRO A 91 -10.97 -18.01 -3.92
CA PRO A 91 -11.59 -17.40 -2.74
C PRO A 91 -10.55 -17.04 -1.65
N LEU A 92 -9.53 -17.87 -1.48
CA LEU A 92 -8.48 -17.67 -0.49
C LEU A 92 -7.59 -16.46 -0.81
N SER A 93 -7.22 -16.27 -2.08
CA SER A 93 -6.44 -15.09 -2.50
C SER A 93 -7.27 -13.82 -2.40
N THR A 94 -8.56 -13.89 -2.72
CA THR A 94 -9.49 -12.78 -2.55
C THR A 94 -9.61 -12.37 -1.08
N ILE A 95 -9.83 -13.33 -0.17
CA ILE A 95 -9.84 -13.09 1.27
C ILE A 95 -8.50 -12.51 1.74
N GLY A 96 -7.38 -13.07 1.25
CA GLY A 96 -6.04 -12.56 1.55
C GLY A 96 -5.85 -11.09 1.18
N LEU A 97 -6.36 -10.66 0.02
CA LEU A 97 -6.33 -9.25 -0.40
C LEU A 97 -7.13 -8.37 0.57
N PHE A 98 -8.36 -8.76 0.92
CA PHE A 98 -9.18 -8.00 1.87
C PHE A 98 -8.56 -7.95 3.27
N LEU A 99 -7.97 -9.05 3.74
CA LEU A 99 -7.26 -9.09 5.02
C LEU A 99 -6.01 -8.21 5.01
N MET A 100 -5.28 -8.15 3.89
CA MET A 100 -4.14 -7.26 3.73
C MET A 100 -4.56 -5.79 3.80
N ILE A 101 -5.61 -5.41 3.07
CA ILE A 101 -6.16 -4.04 3.11
C ILE A 101 -6.65 -3.71 4.52
N PHE A 102 -7.40 -4.62 5.15
CA PHE A 102 -7.85 -4.49 6.54
C PHE A 102 -6.68 -4.28 7.50
N ALA A 103 -5.62 -5.08 7.39
CA ALA A 103 -4.45 -5.00 8.25
C ALA A 103 -3.71 -3.67 8.05
N ILE A 104 -3.50 -3.23 6.82
CA ILE A 104 -2.80 -1.97 6.52
C ILE A 104 -3.59 -0.78 7.10
N ILE A 105 -4.91 -0.73 6.90
CA ILE A 105 -5.75 0.37 7.40
C ILE A 105 -5.74 0.40 8.94
N ASN A 106 -5.86 -0.77 9.58
CA ASN A 106 -5.96 -0.85 11.03
C ASN A 106 -4.62 -0.81 11.76
N LEU A 107 -3.51 -1.08 11.08
CA LEU A 107 -2.17 -1.03 11.68
C LEU A 107 -1.87 0.37 12.23
N PHE A 108 -2.20 1.42 11.49
CA PHE A 108 -1.98 2.79 11.95
C PHE A 108 -2.79 3.10 13.22
N SER A 109 -4.07 2.72 13.25
CA SER A 109 -4.94 2.87 14.43
C SER A 109 -4.39 2.11 15.65
N LEU A 110 -3.95 0.87 15.44
CA LEU A 110 -3.35 0.05 16.49
C LEU A 110 -2.06 0.67 17.04
N LEU A 111 -1.17 1.14 16.15
CA LEU A 111 0.09 1.77 16.54
C LEU A 111 -0.14 3.08 17.30
N THR A 112 -1.16 3.87 16.93
CA THR A 112 -1.53 5.05 17.72
C THR A 112 -2.07 4.68 19.11
N ASN A 113 -2.76 3.54 19.24
CA ASN A 113 -3.25 3.07 20.53
C ASN A 113 -2.13 2.63 21.49
N PHE A 114 -0.91 2.42 21.01
CA PHE A 114 0.24 2.19 21.90
C PHE A 114 0.50 3.40 22.80
N LEU A 115 0.08 4.58 22.39
CA LEU A 115 0.31 5.82 23.12
C LEU A 115 -0.73 6.07 24.22
N HIS A 116 -1.81 5.30 24.24
CA HIS A 116 -2.81 5.34 25.30
C HIS A 116 -2.38 4.51 26.52
N PRO A 117 -2.76 4.91 27.75
CA PRO A 117 -2.40 4.18 28.97
C PRO A 117 -2.92 2.74 29.01
N VAL A 118 -4.07 2.50 28.37
CA VAL A 118 -4.67 1.18 28.20
C VAL A 118 -4.69 0.86 26.72
N LEU A 119 -4.25 -0.34 26.34
CA LEU A 119 -4.35 -0.80 24.96
C LEU A 119 -5.80 -1.23 24.71
N GLU A 120 -6.49 -0.48 23.86
CA GLU A 120 -7.86 -0.79 23.46
C GLU A 120 -7.92 -1.17 21.99
N ILE A 121 -8.69 -2.21 21.69
CA ILE A 121 -9.00 -2.63 20.32
C ILE A 121 -10.50 -2.57 20.15
N ASN A 122 -10.95 -1.74 19.21
CA ASN A 122 -12.34 -1.66 18.83
C ASN A 122 -12.56 -2.39 17.50
N LEU A 123 -13.10 -3.61 17.58
CA LEU A 123 -13.28 -4.46 16.41
C LEU A 123 -14.33 -3.91 15.44
N VAL A 124 -15.40 -3.30 15.96
CA VAL A 124 -16.47 -2.71 15.14
C VAL A 124 -15.93 -1.53 14.35
N HIS A 125 -15.24 -0.61 15.03
CA HIS A 125 -14.56 0.52 14.41
C HIS A 125 -13.51 0.07 13.38
N ALA A 126 -12.73 -0.97 13.70
CA ALA A 126 -11.72 -1.51 12.79
C ALA A 126 -12.33 -2.08 11.50
N ILE A 127 -13.43 -2.81 11.60
CA ILE A 127 -14.16 -3.36 10.45
C ILE A 127 -14.77 -2.24 9.62
N LEU A 128 -15.48 -1.30 10.24
CA LEU A 128 -16.14 -0.21 9.53
C LEU A 128 -15.13 0.70 8.81
N ASN A 129 -14.02 1.06 9.46
CA ASN A 129 -12.96 1.85 8.83
C ASN A 129 -12.30 1.10 7.68
N ALA A 130 -12.01 -0.20 7.84
CA ALA A 130 -11.44 -1.00 6.77
C ALA A 130 -12.40 -1.13 5.58
N SER A 131 -13.71 -1.27 5.81
CA SER A 131 -14.71 -1.32 4.74
C SER A 131 -14.72 -0.02 3.92
N VAL A 132 -14.81 1.14 4.59
CA VAL A 132 -14.83 2.44 3.89
C VAL A 132 -13.48 2.73 3.23
N GLY A 133 -12.37 2.44 3.90
CA GLY A 133 -11.03 2.61 3.33
C GLY A 133 -10.78 1.69 2.12
N SER A 134 -11.32 0.47 2.11
CA SER A 134 -11.23 -0.43 0.95
C SER A 134 -11.93 0.16 -0.28
N LEU A 135 -13.10 0.80 -0.10
CA LEU A 135 -13.80 1.50 -1.18
C LEU A 135 -12.97 2.66 -1.75
N LEU A 136 -12.27 3.41 -0.90
CA LEU A 136 -11.36 4.47 -1.32
C LEU A 136 -10.18 3.90 -2.11
N VAL A 137 -9.55 2.81 -1.64
CA VAL A 137 -8.46 2.14 -2.37
C VAL A 137 -8.94 1.69 -3.75
N ILE A 138 -10.10 1.03 -3.85
CA ILE A 138 -10.68 0.60 -5.14
C ILE A 138 -10.94 1.82 -6.05
N SER A 139 -11.43 2.93 -5.49
CA SER A 139 -11.63 4.18 -6.25
C SER A 139 -10.31 4.71 -6.84
N ILE A 140 -9.20 4.65 -6.08
CA ILE A 140 -7.86 5.03 -6.56
C ILE A 140 -7.42 4.15 -7.73
N PHE A 141 -7.55 2.83 -7.62
CA PHE A 141 -7.20 1.92 -8.73
C PHE A 141 -8.02 2.22 -9.99
N ASN A 142 -9.32 2.47 -9.83
CA ASN A 142 -10.18 2.85 -10.96
C ASN A 142 -9.77 4.18 -11.59
N LEU A 143 -9.36 5.16 -10.78
CA LEU A 143 -8.84 6.46 -11.25
C LEU A 143 -7.57 6.30 -12.06
N ILE A 144 -6.59 5.58 -11.52
CA ILE A 144 -5.31 5.32 -12.19
C ILE A 144 -5.56 4.62 -13.52
N THR A 145 -6.38 3.57 -13.51
CA THR A 145 -6.70 2.80 -14.73
C THR A 145 -7.42 3.66 -15.77
N ALA A 146 -8.36 4.49 -15.34
CA ALA A 146 -9.09 5.39 -16.23
C ALA A 146 -8.20 6.48 -16.81
N SER A 147 -7.18 6.94 -16.07
CA SER A 147 -6.28 8.03 -16.49
C SER A 147 -5.46 7.70 -17.74
N VAL A 148 -5.24 6.42 -18.03
CA VAL A 148 -4.42 5.98 -19.16
C VAL A 148 -5.13 6.15 -20.51
N TYR A 149 -6.46 6.01 -20.57
CA TYR A 149 -7.18 5.96 -21.87
C TYR A 149 -8.47 6.77 -21.95
N ALA A 150 -9.08 7.13 -20.81
CA ALA A 150 -10.38 7.74 -20.85
C ALA A 150 -10.28 9.27 -20.88
N LYS A 151 -10.77 9.90 -21.97
CA LYS A 151 -11.17 11.31 -21.92
C LYS A 151 -12.37 11.43 -20.99
N LYS A 152 -12.15 11.90 -19.76
CA LYS A 152 -13.20 12.06 -18.75
C LYS A 152 -13.71 13.49 -18.75
N SER A 153 -15.04 13.64 -18.70
CA SER A 153 -15.68 14.93 -18.46
C SER A 153 -15.31 15.44 -17.07
N TYR A 154 -15.28 16.77 -16.90
CA TYR A 154 -15.11 17.39 -15.58
C TYR A 154 -16.10 16.83 -14.53
N LEU A 155 -17.31 16.43 -14.96
CA LEU A 155 -18.32 15.81 -14.12
C LEU A 155 -17.84 14.50 -13.47
N TYR A 156 -17.02 13.69 -14.17
CA TYR A 156 -16.46 12.46 -13.61
C TYR A 156 -15.54 12.75 -12.41
N TYR A 157 -14.67 13.75 -12.53
CA TYR A 157 -13.78 14.15 -11.45
C TYR A 157 -14.55 14.76 -10.28
N ILE A 158 -15.61 15.54 -10.54
CA ILE A 158 -16.52 16.04 -9.51
C ILE A 158 -17.22 14.88 -8.78
N SER A 159 -17.77 13.90 -9.51
CA SER A 159 -18.43 12.73 -8.90
C SER A 159 -17.48 11.96 -7.98
N ILE A 160 -16.22 11.84 -8.38
CA ILE A 160 -15.19 11.22 -7.53
C ILE A 160 -14.89 12.11 -6.33
N GLY A 161 -14.68 13.41 -6.51
CA GLY A 161 -14.48 14.34 -5.38
C GLY A 161 -15.61 14.24 -4.34
N ILE A 162 -16.87 14.18 -4.79
CA ILE A 162 -18.04 14.00 -3.92
C ILE A 162 -17.98 12.65 -3.19
N LEU A 163 -17.67 11.55 -3.88
CA LEU A 163 -17.51 10.23 -3.27
C LEU A 163 -16.47 10.24 -2.14
N TRP A 164 -15.36 10.94 -2.34
CA TRP A 164 -14.30 11.06 -1.34
C TRP A 164 -14.71 11.91 -0.14
N VAL A 165 -15.39 13.03 -0.36
CA VAL A 165 -15.95 13.86 0.73
C VAL A 165 -16.95 13.05 1.56
N ILE A 166 -17.84 12.29 0.90
CA ILE A 166 -18.79 11.41 1.59
C ILE A 166 -18.04 10.34 2.39
N ALA A 167 -17.06 9.66 1.79
CA ALA A 167 -16.29 8.62 2.46
C ALA A 167 -15.53 9.16 3.70
N ILE A 168 -14.91 10.34 3.58
CA ILE A 168 -14.25 11.01 4.72
C ILE A 168 -15.28 11.37 5.79
N GLY A 169 -16.44 11.93 5.40
CA GLY A 169 -17.54 12.24 6.32
C GLY A 169 -18.03 11.00 7.07
N VAL A 170 -18.17 9.86 6.37
CA VAL A 170 -18.54 8.58 6.97
C VAL A 170 -17.46 8.08 7.92
N LEU A 171 -16.17 8.16 7.56
CA LEU A 171 -15.07 7.81 8.48
C LEU A 171 -15.11 8.67 9.75
N VAL A 172 -15.30 9.99 9.61
CA VAL A 172 -15.42 10.90 10.76
C VAL A 172 -16.63 10.55 11.61
N PHE A 173 -17.77 10.23 10.99
CA PHE A 173 -18.97 9.78 11.71
C PHE A 173 -18.72 8.46 12.46
N ILE A 174 -18.08 7.47 11.82
CA ILE A 174 -17.73 6.19 12.46
C ILE A 174 -16.85 6.43 13.68
N ASN A 175 -15.83 7.27 13.54
CA ASN A 175 -14.92 7.62 14.63
C ASN A 175 -15.65 8.31 15.79
N GLN A 176 -16.63 9.17 15.53
CA GLN A 176 -17.38 9.83 16.61
C GLN A 176 -18.43 8.93 17.26
N LYS A 177 -19.13 8.12 16.46
CA LYS A 177 -20.27 7.32 16.93
C LYS A 177 -19.84 6.02 17.61
N PHE A 178 -18.81 5.37 17.09
CA PHE A 178 -18.42 4.03 17.51
C PHE A 178 -17.09 3.96 18.25
N ALA A 179 -16.41 5.08 18.55
CA ALA A 179 -15.12 5.08 19.24
C ALA A 179 -15.11 4.32 20.58
N SER A 180 -16.25 4.31 21.29
CA SER A 180 -16.39 3.69 22.61
C SER A 180 -17.16 2.36 22.59
N ASP A 181 -17.71 1.96 21.45
CA ASP A 181 -18.57 0.79 21.35
C ASP A 181 -17.73 -0.47 21.10
N PHE A 182 -17.92 -1.54 21.90
CA PHE A 182 -17.19 -2.81 21.77
C PHE A 182 -15.66 -2.71 21.89
N ASN A 183 -15.17 -1.88 22.83
CA ASN A 183 -13.75 -1.82 23.15
C ASN A 183 -13.32 -3.06 23.94
N ILE A 184 -12.38 -3.82 23.38
CA ILE A 184 -11.66 -4.87 24.09
C ILE A 184 -10.43 -4.22 24.71
N THR A 185 -10.42 -4.11 26.03
CA THR A 185 -9.26 -3.62 26.78
C THR A 185 -8.29 -4.74 27.05
N ILE A 186 -7.03 -4.56 26.69
CA ILE A 186 -5.95 -5.50 27.00
C ILE A 186 -5.24 -4.98 28.25
N GLN A 187 -5.27 -5.77 29.32
CA GLN A 187 -4.68 -5.40 30.61
C GLN A 187 -3.18 -5.75 30.66
N SER A 188 -2.45 -5.03 31.50
CA SER A 188 -1.07 -5.36 31.84
C SER A 188 -0.99 -6.72 32.55
N PRO A 189 -0.01 -7.59 32.21
CA PRO A 189 1.14 -7.35 31.34
C PRO A 189 0.94 -7.75 29.86
N TYR A 190 -0.25 -8.20 29.46
CA TYR A 190 -0.48 -8.73 28.11
C TYR A 190 -0.35 -7.67 27.01
N ASP A 191 -0.68 -6.42 27.32
CA ASP A 191 -0.50 -5.29 26.41
C ASP A 191 0.98 -5.03 26.08
N LEU A 192 1.87 -5.10 27.07
CA LEU A 192 3.32 -4.98 26.89
C LEU A 192 3.86 -6.10 26.01
N ILE A 193 3.39 -7.35 26.21
CA ILE A 193 3.78 -8.49 25.38
C ILE A 193 3.38 -8.25 23.93
N ILE A 194 2.16 -7.77 23.67
CA ILE A 194 1.67 -7.50 22.31
C ILE A 194 2.45 -6.37 21.65
N ILE A 195 2.69 -5.26 22.36
CA ILE A 195 3.45 -4.12 21.84
C ILE A 195 4.89 -4.55 21.50
N ALA A 196 5.54 -5.29 22.41
CA ALA A 196 6.90 -5.79 22.20
C ALA A 196 6.97 -6.79 21.04
N LEU A 197 5.98 -7.68 20.92
CA LEU A 197 5.91 -8.66 19.84
C LEU A 197 5.78 -7.97 18.47
N ILE A 198 4.90 -6.98 18.35
CA ILE A 198 4.72 -6.21 17.11
C ILE A 198 6.03 -5.51 16.73
N GLY A 199 6.67 -4.79 17.66
CA GLY A 199 7.94 -4.13 17.39
C GLY A 199 9.05 -5.12 16.99
N THR A 200 9.11 -6.28 17.65
CA THR A 200 10.08 -7.33 17.34
C THR A 200 9.85 -7.93 15.95
N ILE A 201 8.59 -8.20 15.57
CA ILE A 201 8.25 -8.70 14.23
C ILE A 201 8.71 -7.70 13.16
N PHE A 202 8.47 -6.40 13.36
CA PHE A 202 8.90 -5.36 12.41
C PHE A 202 10.42 -5.24 12.34
N LEU A 203 11.12 -5.28 13.48
CA LEU A 203 12.58 -5.27 13.52
C LEU A 203 13.18 -6.48 12.81
N LEU A 204 12.73 -7.69 13.14
CA LEU A 204 13.22 -8.93 12.53
C LEU A 204 12.92 -8.96 11.03
N SER A 205 11.73 -8.54 10.62
CA SER A 205 11.38 -8.46 9.19
C SER A 205 12.30 -7.52 8.43
N PHE A 206 12.72 -6.40 9.03
CA PHE A 206 13.69 -5.48 8.43
C PHE A 206 15.11 -6.05 8.38
N VAL A 207 15.61 -6.58 9.51
CA VAL A 207 16.97 -7.12 9.63
C VAL A 207 17.18 -8.35 8.74
N LEU A 208 16.16 -9.21 8.62
CA LEU A 208 16.17 -10.38 7.74
C LEU A 208 15.95 -10.04 6.26
N GLY A 209 15.82 -8.76 5.91
CA GLY A 209 15.61 -8.30 4.53
C GLY A 209 14.26 -8.69 3.93
N LYS A 210 13.26 -9.00 4.77
CA LYS A 210 11.88 -9.25 4.33
C LYS A 210 11.14 -7.96 4.00
N LEU A 211 11.53 -6.85 4.63
CA LEU A 211 11.12 -5.51 4.25
C LEU A 211 12.19 -4.91 3.33
N GLY A 212 11.76 -4.24 2.25
CA GLY A 212 12.66 -3.50 1.37
C GLY A 212 13.44 -2.43 2.13
N ARG A 213 14.60 -2.03 1.61
CA ARG A 213 15.42 -0.98 2.26
C ARG A 213 14.66 0.32 2.39
N GLU A 214 13.76 0.58 1.44
CA GLU A 214 12.91 1.77 1.35
C GLU A 214 11.94 1.88 2.54
N SER A 215 11.63 0.75 3.20
CA SER A 215 10.73 0.69 4.36
C SER A 215 11.36 1.19 5.66
N TRP A 216 12.63 1.59 5.67
CA TRP A 216 13.36 1.95 6.90
C TRP A 216 12.67 3.06 7.71
N ILE A 217 12.08 4.07 7.07
CA ILE A 217 11.35 5.16 7.75
C ILE A 217 10.14 4.60 8.50
N PHE A 218 9.38 3.71 7.84
CA PHE A 218 8.21 3.08 8.43
C PHE A 218 8.60 2.15 9.59
N VAL A 219 9.71 1.42 9.47
CA VAL A 219 10.23 0.58 10.56
C VAL A 219 10.64 1.44 11.76
N VAL A 220 11.36 2.54 11.53
CA VAL A 220 11.73 3.48 12.60
C VAL A 220 10.49 4.07 13.28
N TYR A 221 9.45 4.42 12.51
CA TYR A 221 8.17 4.88 13.03
C TYR A 221 7.54 3.85 13.98
N VAL A 222 7.40 2.59 13.53
CA VAL A 222 6.84 1.50 14.34
C VAL A 222 7.67 1.31 15.62
N LEU A 223 8.99 1.23 15.51
CA LEU A 223 9.87 1.01 16.67
C LEU A 223 9.82 2.18 17.66
N THR A 224 9.67 3.41 17.17
CA THR A 224 9.48 4.60 18.02
C THR A 224 8.18 4.48 18.81
N LEU A 225 7.07 4.12 18.16
CA LEU A 225 5.79 3.94 18.83
C LEU A 225 5.79 2.73 19.79
N THR A 226 6.47 1.64 19.44
CA THR A 226 6.68 0.50 20.34
C THR A 226 7.41 0.94 21.60
N PHE A 227 8.56 1.62 21.43
CA PHE A 227 9.36 2.09 22.56
C PHE A 227 8.56 3.04 23.46
N LEU A 228 7.89 4.03 22.86
CA LEU A 228 7.06 4.98 23.58
C LEU A 228 5.89 4.28 24.28
N GLY A 229 5.23 3.34 23.62
CA GLY A 229 4.11 2.59 24.21
C GLY A 229 4.50 1.75 25.41
N ILE A 230 5.70 1.17 25.41
CA ILE A 230 6.29 0.52 26.59
C ILE A 230 6.57 1.56 27.67
N LEU A 231 7.17 2.69 27.31
CA LEU A 231 7.53 3.77 28.22
C LEU A 231 6.30 4.32 28.97
N VAL A 232 5.21 4.57 28.24
CA VAL A 232 3.91 5.05 28.78
C VAL A 232 3.34 4.12 29.85
N ARG A 233 3.54 2.80 29.71
CA ARG A 233 2.97 1.78 30.59
C ARG A 233 3.86 1.44 31.77
N VAL A 234 5.18 1.46 31.58
CA VAL A 234 6.16 1.09 32.62
C VAL A 234 6.46 2.27 33.55
N THR A 235 6.36 3.50 33.06
CA THR A 235 6.69 4.70 33.83
C THR A 235 5.46 5.59 34.06
N SER A 236 5.56 6.54 34.99
CA SER A 236 4.54 7.57 35.21
C SER A 236 4.33 8.51 34.00
N LEU A 237 5.03 8.33 32.88
CA LEU A 237 4.77 9.10 31.65
C LEU A 237 3.33 8.95 31.15
N GLY A 238 2.66 7.84 31.45
CA GLY A 238 1.22 7.69 31.17
C GLY A 238 0.33 8.70 31.89
N THR A 239 0.73 9.21 33.06
CA THR A 239 -0.04 10.26 33.77
C THR A 239 0.22 11.64 33.16
N LEU A 240 1.46 11.93 32.74
CA LEU A 240 1.82 13.19 32.08
C LEU A 240 1.18 13.35 30.69
N LEU A 241 1.07 12.25 29.93
CA LEU A 241 0.38 12.22 28.64
C LEU A 241 -1.15 12.26 28.76
N ARG A 242 -1.69 12.07 29.97
CA ARG A 242 -3.13 12.25 30.25
C ARG A 242 -3.51 13.72 30.35
N GLU A 243 -2.56 14.58 30.76
CA GLU A 243 -2.76 16.02 30.94
C GLU A 243 -2.44 16.85 29.68
N ARG A 244 -1.79 16.25 28.69
CA ARG A 244 -1.47 16.86 27.39
C ARG A 244 -2.20 16.12 26.28
N ASN A 245 -2.58 16.79 25.19
CA ASN A 245 -3.14 16.10 24.03
C ASN A 245 -2.06 15.14 23.47
N PRO A 246 -2.20 13.81 23.65
CA PRO A 246 -1.12 12.88 23.35
C PRO A 246 -0.75 12.96 21.86
N VAL A 247 -1.73 13.15 20.98
CA VAL A 247 -1.51 13.30 19.53
C VAL A 247 -0.57 14.46 19.21
N ALA A 248 -0.63 15.58 19.93
CA ALA A 248 0.22 16.75 19.70
C ALA A 248 1.67 16.52 20.15
N VAL A 249 1.86 15.91 21.32
CA VAL A 249 3.20 15.59 21.87
C VAL A 249 3.91 14.57 20.97
N PHE A 250 3.18 13.56 20.49
CA PHE A 250 3.74 12.54 19.61
C PHE A 250 3.97 13.03 18.18
N SER A 251 3.15 13.96 17.65
CA SER A 251 3.42 14.60 16.36
C SER A 251 4.76 15.35 16.39
N ILE A 252 5.09 15.98 17.51
CA ILE A 252 6.38 16.67 17.71
C ILE A 252 7.53 15.66 17.77
N ILE A 253 7.37 14.55 18.51
CA ILE A 253 8.40 13.48 18.58
C ILE A 253 8.63 12.86 17.20
N LEU A 254 7.56 12.59 16.45
CA LEU A 254 7.64 12.08 15.09
C LEU A 254 8.39 13.04 14.16
N ILE A 255 8.07 14.33 14.21
CA ILE A 255 8.79 15.36 13.45
C ILE A 255 10.26 15.36 13.85
N ILE A 256 10.61 15.28 15.13
CA ILE A 256 11.99 15.25 15.60
C ILE A 256 12.72 13.99 15.11
N VAL A 257 12.11 12.81 15.14
CA VAL A 257 12.71 11.56 14.67
C VAL A 257 12.88 11.57 13.16
N VAL A 258 11.87 12.02 12.42
CA VAL A 258 11.93 12.14 10.95
C VAL A 258 12.99 13.16 10.56
N VAL A 259 12.99 14.36 11.14
CA VAL A 259 14.00 15.41 10.86
C VAL A 259 15.40 14.94 11.28
N GLY A 260 15.52 14.30 12.44
CA GLY A 260 16.79 13.83 13.01
C GLY A 260 17.42 12.66 12.26
N PHE A 261 16.64 11.77 11.63
CA PHE A 261 17.16 10.64 10.86
C PHE A 261 17.16 10.86 9.34
N VAL A 262 16.16 11.56 8.79
CA VAL A 262 16.03 11.77 7.34
C VAL A 262 17.06 12.77 6.82
N ILE A 263 17.34 13.86 7.57
CA ILE A 263 18.33 14.86 7.12
C ILE A 263 19.74 14.27 7.02
N PRO A 264 20.27 13.53 8.02
CA PRO A 264 21.58 12.89 7.89
C PRO A 264 21.63 11.79 6.81
N ALA A 265 20.56 11.02 6.64
CA ALA A 265 20.48 9.98 5.61
C ALA A 265 20.52 10.58 4.18
N LEU A 266 19.78 11.67 3.95
CA LEU A 266 19.81 12.40 2.67
C LEU A 266 21.18 13.06 2.42
N GLN A 267 21.82 13.60 3.45
CA GLN A 267 23.17 14.14 3.36
C GLN A 267 24.20 13.06 3.03
N GLY A 268 24.10 11.87 3.65
CA GLY A 268 24.97 10.73 3.37
C GLY A 268 24.86 10.20 1.94
N LEU A 269 23.65 10.17 1.38
CA LEU A 269 23.42 9.81 -0.03
C LEU A 269 24.02 10.84 -0.99
N LYS A 270 23.92 12.14 -0.67
CA LYS A 270 24.49 13.23 -1.48
C LYS A 270 26.03 13.21 -1.47
N ILE A 271 26.65 12.86 -0.33
CA ILE A 271 28.11 12.72 -0.20
C ILE A 271 28.62 11.52 -1.01
N ARG A 272 27.89 10.39 -1.03
CA ARG A 272 28.26 9.23 -1.86
C ARG A 272 28.18 9.52 -3.35
N LYS A 273 27.17 10.29 -3.79
CA LYS A 273 27.01 10.68 -5.20
C LYS A 273 28.08 11.66 -5.69
N ASN A 274 28.69 12.45 -4.79
CA ASN A 274 29.78 13.36 -5.11
C ASN A 274 31.18 12.73 -5.04
N LYS A 275 31.28 11.45 -4.61
CA LYS A 275 32.53 10.69 -4.52
C LYS A 275 32.65 9.57 -5.58
N ALA A 276 31.62 9.39 -6.41
CA ALA A 276 31.60 8.51 -7.57
C ALA A 276 31.61 9.37 -8.83
#